data_AF-A0A7V9R675-F1
#
_entry.id   AF-A0A7V9R675-F1
#
_cell.length_a   1.000
_cell.length_b   1.000
_cell.length_c   1.000
_cell.angle_alpha   90.00
_cell.angle_beta   90.00
_cell.angle_gamma   90.00
#
_symmetry.space_group_name_H-M   'P 1'
#
loop_
_entity.id
_entity.type
_entity.pdbx_description
1 polymer ?
#
loop_
_entity_poly.entity_id
_entity_poly.type
_entity_poly.pdbx_seq_one_letter_code
_entity_poly.pdbx_strand_id
1 'polypeptide(L)'
;LVIPWLGFPAAEHHYIRGSRAAGRSKYQVTHMLRLAVDSVTSFSAAPLRIATWAGLAGALVCVLLMGWAVEEWVRGNTVPGWASTVIVVMLLGVVQLLCLGLLGEYVGRLFSAAQQRPTYIVGYDSLHDPGPVTPSAGSATGAYEQRDPRQRTDRQPALERDHEPQAGVDYGR
;
A
#
# COMPACT_ATOMS: atom_id res chain seq x y z
N LEU A 1 -1.95 -0.23 -3.71
CA LEU A 1 -1.67 1.13 -3.18
C LEU A 1 -1.68 2.15 -4.34
N VAL A 2 -2.82 2.29 -5.02
CA VAL A 2 -2.91 3.08 -6.28
C VAL A 2 -3.16 4.56 -6.00
N ILE A 3 -3.99 4.86 -5.00
CA ILE A 3 -4.45 6.22 -4.69
C ILE A 3 -3.31 7.12 -4.16
N PRO A 4 -2.39 6.66 -3.28
CA PRO A 4 -1.25 7.49 -2.86
C PRO A 4 -0.23 7.74 -3.96
N TRP A 5 -0.14 6.86 -4.96
CA TRP A 5 0.85 6.99 -6.04
C TRP A 5 0.58 8.19 -6.96
N LEU A 6 -0.68 8.63 -7.02
CA LEU A 6 -1.11 9.77 -7.81
C LEU A 6 -0.76 11.14 -7.17
N GLY A 7 -0.43 11.17 -5.87
CA GLY A 7 0.07 12.38 -5.21
C GLY A 7 -0.92 13.55 -5.05
N PHE A 8 -2.21 13.34 -5.33
CA PHE A 8 -3.24 14.37 -5.17
C PHE A 8 -3.52 14.70 -3.69
N PRO A 9 -3.95 15.93 -3.37
CA PRO A 9 -4.36 16.29 -2.02
C PRO A 9 -5.51 15.37 -1.56
N ALA A 10 -5.27 14.65 -0.47
CA ALA A 10 -6.24 13.76 0.17
C ALA A 10 -6.58 14.29 1.57
N ALA A 11 -7.85 14.19 1.96
CA ALA A 11 -8.32 14.53 3.30
C ALA A 11 -9.02 13.30 3.91
N GLU A 12 -8.72 13.02 5.16
CA GLU A 12 -9.40 11.98 5.93
C GLU A 12 -10.48 12.61 6.82
N HIS A 13 -11.68 12.04 6.80
CA HIS A 13 -12.76 12.43 7.70
C HIS A 13 -12.99 11.35 8.74
N HIS A 14 -12.80 11.71 10.01
CA HIS A 14 -13.06 10.80 11.12
C HIS A 14 -14.56 10.62 11.35
N TYR A 15 -15.02 9.37 11.26
CA TYR A 15 -16.38 8.97 11.60
C TYR A 15 -16.36 7.98 12.77
N ILE A 16 -17.05 8.32 13.86
CA ILE A 16 -17.22 7.43 15.01
C ILE A 16 -18.42 6.53 14.75
N ARG A 17 -18.18 5.25 14.52
CA ARG A 17 -19.24 4.25 14.36
C ARG A 17 -19.71 3.75 15.73
N GLY A 18 -21.03 3.59 15.88
CA GLY A 18 -21.62 2.90 17.03
C GLY A 18 -21.22 1.41 17.13
N SER A 19 -21.40 0.83 18.31
CA SER A 19 -21.26 -0.61 18.55
C SER A 19 -22.16 -1.41 17.60
N ARG A 20 -21.64 -2.50 17.02
CA ARG A 20 -22.44 -3.35 16.11
C ARG A 20 -23.45 -4.14 16.95
N ALA A 21 -24.73 -4.04 16.62
CA ALA A 21 -25.81 -4.76 17.31
C ALA A 21 -25.74 -6.30 17.10
N ALA A 22 -25.21 -6.77 15.98
CA ALA A 22 -24.98 -8.19 15.69
C ALA A 22 -23.98 -8.40 14.54
N GLY A 23 -23.42 -9.62 14.44
CA GLY A 23 -22.60 -10.09 13.31
C GLY A 23 -21.12 -10.30 13.63
N ARG A 24 -20.49 -11.30 12.99
CA ARG A 24 -19.04 -11.55 13.09
C ARG A 24 -18.28 -10.63 12.13
N SER A 25 -17.03 -10.28 12.47
CA SER A 25 -16.17 -9.50 11.57
C SER A 25 -16.01 -10.21 10.23
N LYS A 26 -16.38 -9.54 9.13
CA LYS A 26 -16.19 -10.01 7.75
C LYS A 26 -14.70 -9.97 7.32
N TYR A 27 -13.89 -9.19 8.02
CA TYR A 27 -12.44 -9.13 7.83
C TYR A 27 -11.75 -9.98 8.88
N GLN A 28 -11.34 -11.17 8.47
CA GLN A 28 -10.45 -12.03 9.26
C GLN A 28 -8.99 -11.64 9.01
N VAL A 29 -8.12 -11.88 9.98
CA VAL A 29 -6.67 -11.60 9.88
C VAL A 29 -6.06 -12.24 8.63
N THR A 30 -6.56 -13.42 8.23
CA THR A 30 -6.17 -14.13 7.01
C THR A 30 -6.46 -13.33 5.73
N HIS A 31 -7.58 -12.60 5.66
CA HIS A 31 -7.90 -11.74 4.53
C HIS A 31 -6.98 -10.51 4.48
N MET A 32 -6.60 -9.95 5.63
CA MET A 32 -5.64 -8.85 5.68
C MET A 32 -4.24 -9.30 5.24
N LEU A 33 -3.82 -10.50 5.64
CA LEU A 33 -2.54 -11.07 5.26
C LEU A 33 -2.47 -11.38 3.75
N ARG A 34 -3.53 -11.98 3.18
CA ARG A 34 -3.64 -12.18 1.73
C ARG A 34 -3.54 -10.88 0.96
N LEU A 35 -4.27 -9.85 1.40
CA LEU A 35 -4.22 -8.52 0.77
C LEU A 35 -2.83 -7.88 0.83
N ALA A 36 -2.11 -8.07 1.94
CA ALA A 36 -0.74 -7.60 2.08
C ALA A 36 0.22 -8.34 1.14
N VAL A 37 0.13 -9.67 1.05
CA VAL A 37 0.95 -10.49 0.14
C VAL A 37 0.67 -10.14 -1.32
N ASP A 38 -0.60 -10.01 -1.70
CA ASP A 38 -1.00 -9.59 -3.05
C ASP A 38 -0.48 -8.17 -3.36
N SER A 39 -0.50 -7.27 -2.37
CA SER A 39 0.04 -5.91 -2.51
C SER A 39 1.56 -5.89 -2.68
N VAL A 40 2.31 -6.68 -1.90
CA VAL A 40 3.78 -6.77 -2.01
C VAL A 40 4.17 -7.37 -3.37
N THR A 41 3.44 -8.38 -3.83
CA THR A 41 3.71 -9.07 -5.10
C THR A 41 3.30 -8.22 -6.31
N SER A 42 2.22 -7.44 -6.22
CA SER A 42 1.70 -6.61 -7.31
C SER A 42 2.37 -5.24 -7.45
N PHE A 43 3.03 -4.72 -6.40
CA PHE A 43 3.65 -3.39 -6.45
C PHE A 43 5.18 -3.41 -6.44
N SER A 44 5.83 -4.59 -6.39
CA SER A 44 7.28 -4.66 -6.28
C SER A 44 7.91 -5.85 -7.02
N ALA A 45 9.08 -5.64 -7.61
CA ALA A 45 9.97 -6.69 -8.08
C ALA A 45 10.73 -7.38 -6.92
N ALA A 46 10.37 -7.11 -5.66
CA ALA A 46 11.01 -7.69 -4.47
C ALA A 46 11.01 -9.23 -4.44
N PRO A 47 9.93 -9.96 -4.76
CA PRO A 47 9.94 -11.42 -4.78
C PRO A 47 10.96 -11.98 -5.80
N LEU A 48 11.11 -11.30 -6.92
CA LEU A 48 12.04 -11.67 -7.99
C LEU A 48 13.50 -11.42 -7.60
N ARG A 49 13.78 -10.36 -6.83
CA ARG A 49 15.13 -10.12 -6.30
C ARG A 49 15.56 -11.20 -5.31
N ILE A 50 14.64 -11.76 -4.53
CA ILE A 50 14.95 -12.87 -3.60
C ILE A 50 15.44 -14.10 -4.38
N ALA A 51 14.88 -14.39 -5.55
CA ALA A 51 15.32 -15.52 -6.38
C ALA A 51 16.77 -15.37 -6.88
N THR A 52 17.20 -14.15 -7.23
CA THR A 52 18.60 -13.88 -7.62
C THR A 52 19.56 -14.06 -6.44
N TRP A 53 19.21 -13.56 -5.25
CA TRP A 53 20.00 -13.79 -4.03
C TRP A 53 20.04 -15.27 -3.64
N ALA A 54 18.93 -15.99 -3.80
CA ALA A 54 18.87 -17.43 -3.54
C ALA A 54 19.75 -18.22 -4.52
N GLY A 55 19.81 -17.84 -5.79
CA GLY A 55 20.71 -18.45 -6.76
C GLY A 55 22.18 -18.21 -6.43
N LEU A 56 22.54 -16.99 -6.01
CA LEU A 56 23.89 -16.65 -5.58
C LEU A 56 24.30 -17.43 -4.32
N ALA A 57 23.40 -17.52 -3.33
CA ALA A 57 23.61 -18.32 -2.13
C ALA A 57 23.73 -19.81 -2.45
N GLY A 58 22.91 -20.33 -3.38
CA GLY A 58 22.99 -21.70 -3.86
C GLY A 58 24.32 -22.02 -4.54
N ALA A 59 24.85 -21.09 -5.33
CA ALA A 59 26.19 -21.23 -5.92
C ALA A 59 27.28 -21.32 -4.84
N LEU A 60 27.21 -20.48 -3.80
CA LEU A 60 28.14 -20.53 -2.67
C LEU A 60 28.07 -21.89 -1.93
N VAL A 61 26.85 -22.36 -1.64
CA VAL A 61 26.62 -23.66 -0.99
C VAL A 61 27.19 -24.81 -1.83
N CYS A 62 27.01 -24.77 -3.14
CA CYS A 62 27.57 -25.78 -4.04
C CYS A 62 29.09 -25.82 -4.01
N VAL A 63 29.77 -24.67 -3.96
CA VAL A 63 31.24 -24.64 -3.84
C VAL A 63 31.71 -25.29 -2.54
N LEU A 64 31.02 -25.00 -1.42
CA LEU A 64 31.33 -25.61 -0.12
C LEU A 64 31.12 -27.13 -0.13
N LEU A 65 29.97 -27.58 -0.66
CA LEU A 65 29.64 -29.00 -0.73
C LEU A 65 30.52 -29.77 -1.71
N MET A 66 30.96 -29.13 -2.80
CA MET A 66 31.92 -29.72 -3.74
C MET A 66 33.29 -29.90 -3.07
N GLY A 67 33.75 -28.93 -2.28
CA GLY A 67 34.97 -29.08 -1.48
C GLY A 67 34.88 -30.25 -0.49
N TRP A 68 33.75 -30.37 0.22
CA TRP A 68 33.50 -31.49 1.13
C TRP A 68 33.44 -32.84 0.40
N ALA A 69 32.78 -32.92 -0.76
CA ALA A 69 32.69 -34.14 -1.54
C ALA A 69 34.07 -34.62 -2.06
N VAL A 70 34.94 -33.68 -2.43
CA VAL A 70 36.33 -33.98 -2.83
C VAL A 70 37.15 -34.45 -1.63
N GLU A 71 36.99 -33.82 -0.45
CA GLU A 71 37.67 -34.25 0.77
C GLU A 71 37.29 -35.70 1.16
N GLU A 72 35.99 -36.02 1.12
CA GLU A 72 35.49 -37.37 1.43
C GLU A 72 36.02 -38.42 0.43
N TRP A 73 36.13 -38.04 -0.84
CA TRP A 73 36.72 -38.88 -1.89
C TRP A 73 38.20 -39.17 -1.64
N VAL A 74 38.99 -38.16 -1.26
CA VAL A 74 40.41 -38.32 -0.92
C VAL A 74 40.60 -39.17 0.34
N ARG A 75 39.68 -39.08 1.31
CA ARG A 75 39.68 -39.92 2.53
C ARG A 75 39.32 -41.39 2.26
N GLY A 76 38.86 -41.73 1.06
CA GLY A 76 38.53 -43.12 0.68
C GLY A 76 37.24 -43.64 1.31
N ASN A 77 36.44 -42.79 1.96
CA ASN A 77 35.17 -43.15 2.60
C ASN A 77 33.99 -43.27 1.61
N THR A 78 34.21 -42.95 0.33
CA THR A 78 33.14 -42.85 -0.66
C THR A 78 33.02 -44.10 -1.52
N VAL A 79 31.76 -44.52 -1.76
CA VAL A 79 31.44 -45.57 -2.74
C VAL A 79 31.84 -45.11 -4.16
N PRO A 80 32.39 -45.98 -5.01
CA PRO A 80 32.73 -45.64 -6.39
C PRO A 80 31.53 -45.05 -7.14
N GLY A 81 31.71 -43.89 -7.78
CA GLY A 81 30.66 -43.20 -8.52
C GLY A 81 29.75 -42.28 -7.68
N TRP A 82 29.81 -42.31 -6.35
CA TRP A 82 29.04 -41.40 -5.51
C TRP A 82 29.51 -39.95 -5.66
N ALA A 83 30.81 -39.70 -5.58
CA ALA A 83 31.36 -38.34 -5.67
C ALA A 83 31.05 -37.69 -7.02
N SER A 84 31.18 -38.43 -8.13
CA SER A 84 30.89 -37.90 -9.47
C SER A 84 29.40 -37.61 -9.67
N THR A 85 28.50 -38.46 -9.15
CA THR A 85 27.06 -38.22 -9.25
C THR A 85 26.62 -37.00 -8.44
N VAL A 86 27.12 -36.85 -7.21
CA VAL A 86 26.85 -35.66 -6.37
C VAL A 86 27.35 -34.39 -7.05
N ILE A 87 28.57 -34.39 -7.58
CA ILE A 87 29.16 -33.24 -8.28
C ILE A 87 28.31 -32.82 -9.48
N VAL A 88 27.89 -33.77 -10.33
CA VAL A 88 27.06 -33.48 -11.51
C VAL A 88 25.69 -32.93 -11.11
N VAL A 89 25.03 -33.53 -10.12
CA VAL A 89 23.71 -33.06 -9.65
C VAL A 89 23.81 -31.66 -9.06
N MET A 90 24.85 -31.36 -8.27
CA MET A 90 25.03 -30.03 -7.71
C MET A 90 25.34 -28.98 -8.78
N LEU A 91 26.19 -29.31 -9.76
CA LEU A 91 26.48 -28.41 -10.88
C LEU A 91 25.21 -28.09 -11.68
N LEU A 92 24.38 -29.10 -11.97
CA LEU A 92 23.07 -28.87 -12.61
C LEU A 92 22.14 -28.02 -11.74
N GLY A 93 22.11 -28.25 -10.42
CA GLY A 93 21.32 -27.47 -9.48
C GLY A 93 21.70 -25.99 -9.46
N VAL A 94 23.00 -25.68 -9.45
CA VAL A 94 23.48 -24.28 -9.52
C VAL A 94 23.10 -23.61 -10.83
N VAL A 95 23.31 -24.30 -11.96
CA VAL A 95 22.93 -23.77 -13.27
C VAL A 95 21.43 -23.48 -13.33
N GLN A 96 20.59 -24.39 -12.82
CA GLN A 96 19.14 -24.19 -12.76
C GLN A 96 18.74 -22.98 -11.90
N LEU A 97 19.35 -22.81 -10.72
CA LEU A 97 19.09 -21.67 -9.85
C LEU A 97 19.54 -20.34 -10.48
N LEU A 98 20.68 -20.32 -11.17
CA LEU A 98 21.14 -19.15 -11.92
C LEU A 98 20.18 -18.79 -13.06
N CYS A 99 19.72 -19.79 -13.83
CA CYS A 99 18.71 -19.59 -14.86
C CYS A 99 17.41 -19.03 -14.28
N LEU A 100 16.95 -19.53 -13.13
CA LEU A 100 15.77 -19.00 -12.43
C LEU A 100 15.96 -17.55 -12.00
N GLY A 101 17.14 -17.20 -11.48
CA GLY A 101 17.48 -15.82 -11.11
C GLY A 101 17.43 -14.87 -12.31
N LEU A 102 18.03 -15.27 -13.44
CA LEU A 102 18.04 -14.48 -14.68
C LEU A 102 16.63 -14.31 -15.25
N LEU A 103 15.84 -15.39 -15.25
CA LEU A 103 14.44 -15.37 -15.68
C LEU A 103 13.61 -14.46 -14.76
N GLY A 104 13.87 -14.47 -13.45
CA GLY A 104 13.29 -13.54 -12.50
C GLY A 104 13.58 -12.08 -12.85
N GLU A 105 14.84 -11.71 -13.09
CA GLU A 105 15.22 -10.35 -13.50
C GLU A 105 14.50 -9.92 -14.80
N TYR A 106 14.41 -10.82 -15.78
CA TYR A 106 13.71 -10.57 -17.03
C TYR A 106 12.20 -10.34 -16.80
N VAL A 107 11.54 -11.21 -16.04
CA VAL A 107 10.12 -11.07 -15.69
C VAL A 107 9.88 -9.78 -14.90
N GLY A 108 10.84 -9.35 -14.07
CA GLY A 108 10.73 -8.09 -13.31
C GLY A 108 10.75 -6.87 -14.22
N ARG A 109 11.60 -6.88 -15.25
CA ARG A 109 11.62 -5.85 -16.29
C ARG A 109 10.35 -5.88 -17.12
N LEU A 110 9.87 -7.07 -17.50
CA LEU A 110 8.61 -7.24 -18.21
C LEU A 110 7.43 -6.70 -17.40
N PHE A 111 7.38 -6.98 -16.10
CA PHE A 111 6.35 -6.48 -15.20
C PHE A 111 6.37 -4.95 -15.06
N SER A 112 7.57 -4.37 -15.01
CA SER A 112 7.76 -2.92 -14.98
C SER A 112 7.32 -2.27 -16.30
N ALA A 113 7.61 -2.92 -17.43
CA ALA A 113 7.16 -2.48 -18.75
C ALA A 113 5.63 -2.62 -18.93
N ALA A 114 5.04 -3.71 -18.43
CA ALA A 114 3.61 -3.99 -18.49
C ALA A 114 2.78 -3.00 -17.66
N GLN A 115 3.35 -2.45 -16.58
CA GLN A 115 2.68 -1.45 -15.76
C GLN A 115 2.48 -0.10 -16.46
N GLN A 116 3.16 0.18 -17.58
CA GLN A 116 3.01 1.41 -18.39
C GLN A 116 2.83 2.69 -17.55
N ARG A 117 3.60 2.85 -16.46
CA ARG A 117 3.44 4.01 -15.58
C ARG A 117 3.78 5.27 -16.39
N PRO A 118 2.84 6.22 -16.56
CA PRO A 118 3.11 7.45 -17.31
C PRO A 118 4.32 8.16 -16.70
N THR A 119 5.27 8.57 -17.54
CA THR A 119 6.49 9.27 -17.11
C THR A 119 6.18 10.58 -16.38
N TYR A 120 5.02 11.17 -16.64
CA TYR A 120 4.52 12.35 -15.96
C TYR A 120 2.99 12.33 -15.87
N ILE A 121 2.47 12.96 -14.83
CA ILE A 121 1.05 13.24 -14.65
C ILE A 121 0.95 14.77 -14.54
N VAL A 122 0.24 15.41 -15.47
CA VAL A 122 0.00 16.86 -15.41
C VAL A 122 -1.06 17.09 -14.35
N GLY A 123 -0.67 17.67 -13.21
CA GLY A 123 -1.59 17.94 -12.10
C GLY A 123 -2.46 19.17 -12.32
N TYR A 124 -1.95 20.18 -13.04
CA TYR A 124 -2.63 21.45 -13.26
C TYR A 124 -2.02 22.19 -14.45
N ASP A 125 -2.87 22.74 -15.33
CA ASP A 125 -2.48 23.52 -16.51
C ASP A 125 -2.95 24.98 -16.35
N SER A 126 -2.00 25.87 -16.06
CA SER A 126 -2.25 27.30 -15.86
C SER A 126 -2.73 28.04 -17.11
N LEU A 127 -2.61 27.45 -18.31
CA LEU A 127 -3.11 28.06 -19.54
C LEU A 127 -4.61 27.84 -19.76
N HIS A 128 -5.18 26.80 -19.14
CA HIS A 128 -6.59 26.42 -19.35
C HIS A 128 -7.46 26.59 -18.12
N ASP A 129 -6.87 26.59 -16.92
CA ASP A 129 -7.58 26.79 -15.67
C ASP A 129 -6.81 27.83 -14.87
N PRO A 130 -7.21 29.12 -14.81
CA PRO A 130 -6.63 30.04 -13.86
C PRO A 130 -7.10 29.55 -12.49
N GLY A 131 -6.20 28.94 -11.73
CA GLY A 131 -6.49 28.22 -10.50
C GLY A 131 -7.25 29.12 -9.54
N PRO A 132 -7.88 28.57 -8.48
CA PRO A 132 -8.83 29.29 -7.65
C PRO A 132 -8.29 30.69 -7.38
N VAL A 133 -8.94 31.68 -8.00
CA VAL A 133 -8.46 33.06 -8.06
C VAL A 133 -8.30 33.46 -6.61
N THR A 134 -7.08 33.39 -6.10
CA THR A 134 -6.82 33.82 -4.73
C THR A 134 -7.09 35.31 -4.82
N PRO A 135 -8.11 35.83 -4.12
CA PRO A 135 -8.44 37.24 -4.24
C PRO A 135 -7.16 37.98 -3.90
N SER A 136 -6.58 38.68 -4.88
CA SER A 136 -5.42 39.49 -4.61
C SER A 136 -5.82 40.43 -3.47
N ALA A 137 -4.93 40.62 -2.50
CA ALA A 137 -5.20 41.40 -1.29
C ALA A 137 -5.59 42.88 -1.54
N GLY A 138 -5.82 43.28 -2.80
CA GLY A 138 -6.31 44.60 -3.20
C GLY A 138 -7.81 44.72 -3.43
N SER A 139 -8.62 43.65 -3.35
CA SER A 139 -10.09 43.72 -3.56
C SER A 139 -10.94 43.55 -2.30
N ALA A 140 -10.33 43.47 -1.11
CA ALA A 140 -11.03 43.40 0.17
C ALA A 140 -11.27 44.77 0.85
N THR A 141 -11.06 45.88 0.13
CA THR A 141 -11.26 47.24 0.69
C THR A 141 -12.70 47.75 0.59
N GLY A 142 -13.62 47.06 -0.12
CA GLY A 142 -14.98 47.56 -0.37
C GLY A 142 -16.13 46.84 0.36
N ALA A 143 -15.88 45.80 1.17
CA ALA A 143 -16.94 44.94 1.70
C ALA A 143 -17.19 45.05 3.22
N TYR A 144 -16.51 45.98 3.90
CA TYR A 144 -16.80 46.33 5.30
C TYR A 144 -17.57 47.65 5.43
N GLU A 145 -18.23 48.08 4.36
CA GLU A 145 -19.10 49.24 4.38
C GLU A 145 -20.40 48.90 5.12
N GLN A 146 -20.37 49.22 6.43
CA GLN A 146 -21.47 49.86 7.15
C GLN A 146 -22.64 48.96 7.59
N ARG A 147 -22.39 48.15 8.63
CA ARG A 147 -23.47 47.65 9.51
C ARG A 147 -23.76 48.72 10.57
N ASP A 148 -24.81 49.51 10.34
CA ASP A 148 -25.27 50.59 11.23
C ASP A 148 -25.69 50.05 12.62
N PRO A 149 -25.06 50.48 13.74
CA PRO A 149 -25.42 50.05 15.09
C PRO A 149 -26.78 50.55 15.59
N ARG A 150 -27.48 51.42 14.86
CA ARG A 150 -28.71 52.09 15.33
C ARG A 150 -30.00 51.30 15.12
N GLN A 151 -29.96 50.10 14.53
CA GLN A 151 -31.14 49.25 14.34
C GLN A 151 -31.35 48.18 15.43
N ARG A 152 -30.65 48.27 16.57
CA ARG A 152 -30.76 47.31 17.69
C ARG A 152 -31.49 47.88 18.91
N THR A 153 -32.51 48.69 18.69
CA THR A 153 -33.47 49.09 19.71
C THR A 153 -34.86 48.89 19.10
N ASP A 154 -35.79 48.40 19.90
CA ASP A 154 -37.18 48.06 19.54
C ASP A 154 -37.39 46.67 18.94
N ARG A 155 -37.17 45.64 19.77
CA ARG A 155 -38.15 44.54 19.94
C ARG A 155 -37.81 43.69 21.17
N GLN A 156 -38.27 44.16 22.33
CA GLN A 156 -38.73 43.31 23.42
C GLN A 156 -39.90 44.05 24.06
N PRO A 157 -41.09 43.45 24.10
CA PRO A 157 -41.50 42.61 25.23
C PRO A 157 -42.30 41.38 24.71
N ALA A 158 -42.74 40.37 25.47
CA ALA A 158 -42.99 40.19 26.88
C ALA A 158 -42.93 38.68 27.20
N LEU A 159 -42.88 38.40 28.50
CA LEU A 159 -42.93 37.10 29.15
C LEU A 159 -44.29 36.40 28.96
N GLU A 160 -44.28 35.13 28.56
CA GLU A 160 -45.39 34.18 28.75
C GLU A 160 -44.75 32.77 28.77
N ARG A 161 -44.23 32.31 29.91
CA ARG A 161 -44.85 31.34 30.83
C ARG A 161 -45.67 30.23 30.15
N ASP A 162 -45.27 29.01 30.52
CA ASP A 162 -46.08 27.80 30.72
C ASP A 162 -45.89 26.62 29.74
N HIS A 163 -45.74 25.46 30.39
CA HIS A 163 -45.94 24.08 29.92
C HIS A 163 -44.75 23.32 29.29
N GLU A 164 -44.00 22.64 30.15
CA GLU A 164 -43.79 21.20 29.97
C GLU A 164 -45.15 20.49 29.91
N PRO A 165 -45.29 19.46 29.07
CA PRO A 165 -45.69 18.18 29.64
C PRO A 165 -44.91 16.99 29.07
N GLN A 166 -44.56 16.10 29.99
CA GLN A 166 -44.27 14.69 29.74
C GLN A 166 -45.46 13.97 29.09
N ALA A 167 -45.19 13.18 28.05
CA ALA A 167 -45.90 11.96 27.66
C ALA A 167 -45.04 11.29 26.57
N GLY A 168 -44.71 10.01 26.55
CA GLY A 168 -45.39 8.83 27.07
C GLY A 168 -45.22 7.78 25.97
N VAL A 169 -44.21 6.91 26.10
CA VAL A 169 -43.94 5.83 25.14
C VAL A 169 -44.90 4.68 25.47
N ASP A 170 -45.90 4.49 24.63
CA ASP A 170 -46.80 3.34 24.62
C ASP A 170 -46.32 2.35 23.55
N TYR A 171 -45.78 1.21 23.97
CA TYR A 171 -45.56 0.04 23.10
C TYR A 171 -46.65 -0.99 23.42
N GLY A 172 -47.79 -0.84 22.74
CA GLY A 172 -48.85 -1.84 22.69
C GLY A 172 -48.50 -3.00 21.75
N ARG A 173 -48.53 -4.20 22.34
CA ARG A 173 -48.75 -5.58 21.81
C ARG A 173 -48.43 -5.91 20.35
#